data_AF-A0A5Y0SSP1-F1
#
_entry.id   AF-A0A5Y0SSP1-F1
#
_cell.length_a   1.000
_cell.length_b   1.000
_cell.length_c   1.000
_cell.angle_alpha   90.00
_cell.angle_beta   90.00
_cell.angle_gamma   90.00
#
_symmetry.space_group_name_H-M   'P 1'
#
loop_
_entity.id
_entity.type
_entity.pdbx_description
1 polymer ?
#
loop_
_entity_poly.entity_id
_entity_poly.type
_entity_poly.pdbx_seq_one_letter_code
_entity_poly.pdbx_strand_id
1 'polypeptide(L)'
;ADLCGANLCGANLCGANLRGADLCGANLRDADLPDLTFVILGEKYFISITNGEYVRAGCQNHTVEEWRKYSKQEIAEMDGRKALKFYPRLLDIIDFYIGKGERPDWLTSKEYADEVTG
;
A
#
# COMPACT_ATOMS: atom_id res chain seq x y z
N ALA A 1 -9.28 -4.49 -11.02
CA ALA A 1 -10.76 -4.37 -11.05
C ALA A 1 -11.18 -3.26 -10.09
N ASP A 2 -12.26 -2.53 -10.38
CA ASP A 2 -12.82 -1.58 -9.41
C ASP A 2 -13.85 -2.30 -8.54
N LEU A 3 -13.52 -2.50 -7.26
CA LEU A 3 -14.41 -3.07 -6.24
C LEU A 3 -14.65 -2.05 -5.12
N CYS A 4 -14.42 -0.77 -5.39
CA CYS A 4 -14.61 0.30 -4.42
C CYS A 4 -16.08 0.32 -3.96
N GLY A 5 -16.31 0.24 -2.65
CA GLY A 5 -17.66 0.21 -2.06
C GLY A 5 -18.47 -1.06 -2.34
N ALA A 6 -17.89 -2.08 -2.98
CA ALA A 6 -18.62 -3.30 -3.31
C ALA A 6 -19.07 -4.05 -2.05
N ASN A 7 -20.27 -4.63 -2.08
CA ASN A 7 -20.73 -5.53 -1.03
C ASN A 7 -20.23 -6.97 -1.32
N LEU A 8 -19.18 -7.38 -0.62
CA LEU A 8 -18.54 -8.69 -0.73
C LEU A 8 -18.74 -9.51 0.56
N CYS A 9 -19.76 -9.18 1.35
CA CYS A 9 -20.06 -9.85 2.60
C CYS A 9 -20.31 -11.35 2.37
N GLY A 10 -19.58 -12.22 3.08
CA GLY A 10 -19.71 -13.67 2.94
C GLY A 10 -19.21 -14.25 1.61
N ALA A 11 -18.53 -13.46 0.78
CA ALA A 11 -18.04 -13.94 -0.52
C ALA A 11 -16.85 -14.89 -0.35
N ASN A 12 -16.88 -16.02 -1.05
CA ASN A 12 -15.69 -16.87 -1.20
C ASN A 12 -14.83 -16.35 -2.37
N LEU A 13 -13.70 -15.75 -2.03
CA LEU A 13 -12.70 -15.22 -2.96
C LEU A 13 -11.39 -16.03 -2.89
N CYS A 14 -11.39 -17.22 -2.29
CA CYS A 14 -10.21 -18.08 -2.26
C CYS A 14 -9.70 -18.35 -3.68
N GLY A 15 -8.42 -18.12 -3.92
CA GLY A 15 -7.79 -18.28 -5.23
C GLY A 15 -8.17 -17.22 -6.27
N ALA A 16 -8.97 -16.20 -5.92
CA ALA A 16 -9.29 -15.11 -6.83
C ALA A 16 -8.03 -14.27 -7.12
N ASN A 17 -7.89 -13.87 -8.39
CA ASN A 17 -6.88 -12.91 -8.79
C ASN A 17 -7.42 -11.48 -8.57
N LEU A 18 -7.03 -10.86 -7.46
CA LEU A 18 -7.35 -9.49 -7.06
C LEU A 18 -6.19 -8.53 -7.33
N ARG A 19 -5.20 -8.91 -8.15
CA ARG A 19 -4.06 -8.05 -8.49
C ARG A 19 -4.52 -6.67 -8.96
N GLY A 20 -4.08 -5.64 -8.24
CA GLY A 20 -4.44 -4.25 -8.49
C GLY A 20 -5.93 -3.91 -8.36
N ALA A 21 -6.72 -4.72 -7.65
CA ALA A 21 -8.10 -4.39 -7.37
C ALA A 21 -8.20 -3.22 -6.37
N ASP A 22 -9.16 -2.32 -6.59
CA ASP A 22 -9.50 -1.28 -5.62
C ASP A 22 -10.50 -1.85 -4.61
N LEU A 23 -10.09 -2.05 -3.36
CA LEU A 23 -10.94 -2.54 -2.27
C LEU A 23 -11.39 -1.40 -1.33
N CYS A 24 -11.18 -0.14 -1.71
CA CYS A 24 -11.53 1.00 -0.86
C CYS A 24 -13.02 0.96 -0.49
N GLY A 25 -13.31 0.93 0.82
CA GLY A 25 -14.69 0.91 1.32
C GLY A 25 -15.51 -0.35 1.00
N ALA A 26 -14.91 -1.41 0.43
CA ALA A 26 -15.62 -2.66 0.20
C ALA A 26 -16.06 -3.30 1.53
N ASN A 27 -17.28 -3.83 1.57
CA ASN A 27 -17.74 -4.61 2.71
C ASN A 27 -17.23 -6.05 2.59
N LEU A 28 -16.15 -6.36 3.30
CA LEU A 28 -15.47 -7.67 3.31
C LEU A 28 -15.81 -8.51 4.55
N ARG A 29 -16.89 -8.18 5.27
CA ARG A 29 -17.28 -8.93 6.45
C ARG A 29 -17.55 -10.39 6.08
N ASP A 30 -16.97 -11.32 6.85
CA ASP A 30 -17.10 -12.77 6.66
C ASP A 30 -16.66 -13.27 5.26
N ALA A 31 -15.87 -12.49 4.51
CA ALA A 31 -15.36 -12.90 3.20
C ALA A 31 -14.10 -13.75 3.33
N ASP A 32 -14.01 -14.81 2.54
CA ASP A 32 -12.79 -15.62 2.42
C ASP A 32 -11.87 -15.00 1.37
N LEU A 33 -10.91 -14.16 1.80
CA LEU A 33 -9.99 -13.48 0.90
C LEU A 33 -8.93 -14.43 0.31
N PRO A 34 -8.35 -14.11 -0.87
CA PRO A 34 -7.18 -14.83 -1.36
C PRO A 34 -6.00 -14.67 -0.39
N ASP A 35 -5.12 -15.67 -0.37
CA ASP A 35 -3.86 -15.60 0.37
C ASP A 35 -3.11 -14.30 0.08
N LEU A 36 -2.50 -13.74 1.13
CA LEU A 36 -1.74 -12.49 1.08
C LEU A 36 -2.56 -11.29 0.56
N THR A 37 -3.87 -11.29 0.82
CA THR A 37 -4.74 -10.12 0.61
C THR A 37 -5.10 -9.51 1.95
N PHE A 38 -4.75 -8.23 2.14
CA PHE A 38 -4.93 -7.51 3.39
C PHE A 38 -5.58 -6.16 3.12
N VAL A 39 -6.56 -5.77 3.96
CA VAL A 39 -7.10 -4.41 4.00
C VAL A 39 -6.70 -3.79 5.33
N ILE A 40 -5.98 -2.68 5.28
CA ILE A 40 -5.32 -2.05 6.42
C ILE A 40 -5.95 -0.67 6.63
N LEU A 41 -6.60 -0.53 7.78
CA LEU A 41 -7.34 0.67 8.17
C LEU A 41 -6.59 1.42 9.27
N GLY A 42 -6.93 2.70 9.46
CA GLY A 42 -6.36 3.56 10.51
C GLY A 42 -5.01 4.19 10.15
N GLU A 43 -4.50 3.94 8.95
CA GLU A 43 -3.33 4.62 8.41
C GLU A 43 -3.72 5.94 7.72
N LYS A 44 -2.71 6.76 7.39
CA LYS A 44 -2.91 8.06 6.72
C LYS A 44 -3.69 7.96 5.41
N TYR A 45 -3.44 6.89 4.67
CA TYR A 45 -4.15 6.56 3.44
C TYR A 45 -4.80 5.19 3.63
N PHE A 46 -5.89 4.94 2.91
CA PHE A 46 -6.40 3.58 2.75
C PHE A 46 -5.29 2.71 2.16
N ILE A 47 -5.03 1.57 2.79
CA ILE A 47 -4.04 0.61 2.29
C ILE A 47 -4.70 -0.73 2.04
N SER A 48 -4.41 -1.31 0.90
CA SER A 48 -4.68 -2.72 0.65
C SER A 48 -3.49 -3.38 -0.02
N ILE A 49 -3.26 -4.63 0.32
CA ILE A 49 -2.31 -5.50 -0.37
C ILE A 49 -3.13 -6.60 -1.02
N THR A 50 -2.89 -6.91 -2.29
CA THR A 50 -3.62 -7.97 -3.00
C THR A 50 -2.67 -9.00 -3.60
N ASN A 51 -3.00 -10.28 -3.36
CA ASN A 51 -2.23 -11.45 -3.82
C ASN A 51 -0.72 -11.37 -3.50
N GLY A 52 -0.34 -10.67 -2.43
CA GLY A 52 1.05 -10.48 -2.00
C GLY A 52 1.94 -9.67 -2.94
N GLU A 53 1.39 -9.07 -3.99
CA GLU A 53 2.18 -8.46 -5.06
C GLU A 53 1.88 -6.98 -5.24
N TYR A 54 0.62 -6.57 -5.16
CA TYR A 54 0.21 -5.17 -5.35
C TYR A 54 -0.11 -4.52 -4.02
N VAL A 55 0.31 -3.27 -3.87
CA VAL A 55 0.00 -2.43 -2.71
C VAL A 55 -0.65 -1.16 -3.21
N ARG A 56 -1.84 -0.89 -2.67
CA ARG A 56 -2.53 0.38 -2.81
C ARG A 56 -2.26 1.24 -1.59
N ALA A 57 -1.96 2.52 -1.82
CA ALA A 57 -1.90 3.56 -0.79
C ALA A 57 -2.65 4.79 -1.33
N GLY A 58 -3.88 4.98 -0.86
CA GLY A 58 -4.79 6.01 -1.39
C GLY A 58 -5.11 5.75 -2.87
N CYS A 59 -4.81 6.73 -3.73
CA CYS A 59 -5.05 6.62 -5.18
C CYS A 59 -3.93 5.90 -5.94
N GLN A 60 -2.81 5.59 -5.28
CA GLN A 60 -1.65 4.95 -5.90
C GLN A 60 -1.74 3.44 -5.72
N ASN A 61 -1.50 2.68 -6.79
CA ASN A 61 -1.52 1.22 -6.75
C ASN A 61 -0.41 0.66 -7.63
N HIS A 62 0.60 0.10 -7.00
CA HIS A 62 1.83 -0.35 -7.61
C HIS A 62 2.29 -1.66 -6.98
N THR A 63 3.21 -2.37 -7.61
CA THR A 63 3.78 -3.59 -7.05
C THR A 63 4.63 -3.29 -5.82
N VAL A 64 4.80 -4.29 -4.95
CA VAL A 64 5.72 -4.22 -3.80
C VAL A 64 7.14 -3.84 -4.25
N GLU A 65 7.59 -4.33 -5.39
CA GLU A 65 8.92 -4.02 -5.92
C GLU A 65 9.05 -2.56 -6.36
N GLU A 66 8.04 -2.02 -7.05
CA GLU A 66 8.03 -0.60 -7.45
C GLU A 66 8.01 0.31 -6.22
N TRP A 67 7.18 -0.01 -5.23
CA TRP A 67 7.14 0.71 -3.97
C TRP A 67 8.48 0.74 -3.24
N ARG A 68 9.37 -0.23 -3.44
CA ARG A 68 10.71 -0.26 -2.82
C ARG A 68 11.76 0.51 -3.62
N LYS A 69 11.46 0.89 -4.87
CA LYS A 69 12.40 1.49 -5.81
C LYS A 69 12.10 2.95 -6.11
N TYR A 70 10.95 3.48 -5.70
CA TYR A 70 10.62 4.88 -5.96
C TYR A 70 11.66 5.85 -5.40
N SER A 71 11.98 6.83 -6.25
CA SER A 71 12.78 7.99 -5.91
C SER A 71 12.00 8.95 -5.00
N LYS A 72 12.73 9.84 -4.32
CA LYS A 72 12.14 10.91 -3.50
C LYS A 72 11.15 11.75 -4.32
N GLN A 73 11.52 12.08 -5.55
CA GLN A 73 10.70 12.93 -6.43
C GLN A 73 9.38 12.24 -6.79
N GLU A 74 9.41 10.97 -7.20
CA GLU A 74 8.18 10.24 -7.56
C GLU A 74 7.21 10.15 -6.37
N ILE A 75 7.72 9.91 -5.16
CA ILE A 75 6.88 9.93 -3.95
C ILE A 75 6.32 11.33 -3.68
N ALA A 76 7.13 12.38 -3.87
CA ALA A 76 6.68 13.75 -3.71
C ALA A 76 5.61 14.15 -4.76
N GLU A 77 5.65 13.60 -5.96
CA GLU A 77 4.65 13.85 -7.00
C GLU A 77 3.27 13.25 -6.66
N MET A 78 3.21 12.24 -5.77
CA MET A 78 1.94 11.59 -5.40
C MET A 78 1.05 12.45 -4.48
N ASP A 79 1.61 13.03 -3.42
CA ASP A 79 0.89 13.90 -2.45
C ASP A 79 1.86 14.82 -1.69
N GLY A 80 2.95 15.26 -2.35
CA GLY A 80 3.94 16.18 -1.80
C GLY A 80 4.58 15.71 -0.50
N ARG A 81 4.80 16.67 0.41
CA ARG A 81 5.38 16.41 1.73
C ARG A 81 4.56 15.41 2.56
N LYS A 82 3.25 15.27 2.30
CA LYS A 82 2.41 14.30 3.02
C LYS A 82 2.78 12.87 2.65
N ALA A 83 3.00 12.57 1.37
CA ALA A 83 3.48 11.27 0.92
C ALA A 83 4.89 10.99 1.44
N LEU A 84 5.80 11.96 1.34
CA LEU A 84 7.19 11.82 1.83
C LEU A 84 7.28 11.47 3.33
N LYS A 85 6.45 12.08 4.19
CA LYS A 85 6.40 11.76 5.62
C LYS A 85 5.80 10.37 5.90
N PHE A 86 4.92 9.88 5.03
CA PHE A 86 4.23 8.60 5.23
C PHE A 86 4.97 7.41 4.61
N TYR A 87 5.74 7.65 3.57
CA TYR A 87 6.38 6.60 2.78
C TYR A 87 7.25 5.61 3.61
N PRO A 88 8.03 6.01 4.63
CA PRO A 88 8.72 5.05 5.49
C PRO A 88 7.75 4.10 6.21
N ARG A 89 6.61 4.62 6.69
CA ARG A 89 5.56 3.82 7.33
C ARG A 89 4.92 2.86 6.35
N LEU A 90 4.71 3.27 5.09
CA LEU A 90 4.25 2.37 4.05
C LEU A 90 5.22 1.20 3.85
N LEU A 91 6.52 1.46 3.77
CA LEU A 91 7.54 0.41 3.65
C LEU A 91 7.58 -0.52 4.88
N ASP A 92 7.38 0.01 6.09
CA ASP A 92 7.27 -0.81 7.32
C ASP A 92 6.06 -1.77 7.26
N ILE A 93 4.93 -1.31 6.73
CA ILE A 93 3.73 -2.13 6.55
C ILE A 93 3.99 -3.23 5.53
N ILE A 94 4.61 -2.90 4.40
CA ILE A 94 4.98 -3.88 3.38
C ILE A 94 5.94 -4.92 3.97
N ASP A 95 6.96 -4.50 4.73
CA ASP A 95 7.89 -5.41 5.39
C ASP A 95 7.20 -6.36 6.38
N PHE A 96 6.18 -5.88 7.09
CA PHE A 96 5.43 -6.68 8.05
C PHE A 96 4.60 -7.78 7.39
N TYR A 97 3.86 -7.45 6.31
CA TYR A 97 2.95 -8.40 5.66
C TYR A 97 3.60 -9.26 4.59
N ILE A 98 4.56 -8.72 3.84
CA ILE A 98 5.16 -9.35 2.66
C ILE A 98 6.63 -9.74 2.88
N GLY A 99 7.20 -9.35 4.03
CA GLY A 99 8.59 -9.62 4.36
C GLY A 99 9.53 -8.50 3.97
N LYS A 100 10.68 -8.46 4.64
CA LYS A 100 11.69 -7.42 4.45
C LYS A 100 12.26 -7.45 3.04
N GLY A 101 12.50 -6.26 2.49
CA GLY A 101 13.20 -6.09 1.22
C GLY A 101 14.05 -4.83 1.23
N GLU A 102 14.72 -4.59 0.10
CA GLU A 102 15.49 -3.36 -0.12
C GLU A 102 14.60 -2.11 0.06
N ARG A 103 15.21 -1.02 0.49
CA ARG A 103 14.57 0.29 0.65
C ARG A 103 15.41 1.34 -0.06
N PRO A 104 14.82 2.44 -0.53
CA PRO A 104 15.59 3.48 -1.20
C PRO A 104 16.60 4.16 -0.28
N ASP A 105 17.85 4.29 -0.73
CA ASP A 105 18.95 4.88 0.05
C ASP A 105 18.69 6.32 0.47
N TRP A 106 17.90 7.07 -0.31
CA TRP A 106 17.57 8.47 -0.04
C TRP A 106 16.81 8.67 1.28
N LEU A 107 16.18 7.63 1.83
CA LEU A 107 15.54 7.65 3.14
C LEU A 107 16.54 7.85 4.29
N THR A 108 17.82 7.56 4.07
CA THR A 108 18.89 7.77 5.05
C THR A 108 19.62 9.09 4.85
N SER A 109 19.26 9.86 3.81
CA SER A 109 19.92 11.12 3.49
C SER A 109 19.54 12.23 4.48
N LYS A 110 20.51 13.10 4.78
CA LYS A 110 20.27 14.27 5.63
C LYS A 110 19.24 15.23 5.03
N GLU A 111 19.26 15.41 3.71
CA GLU A 111 18.30 16.26 2.99
C GLU A 111 16.86 15.82 3.22
N TYR A 112 16.61 14.51 3.15
CA TYR A 112 15.29 13.96 3.47
C TYR A 112 14.89 14.24 4.93
N ALA A 113 15.80 13.97 5.87
CA ALA A 113 15.55 14.18 7.30
C ALA A 113 15.18 15.64 7.61
N ASP A 114 15.88 16.61 7.03
CA ASP A 114 15.61 18.04 7.20
C ASP A 114 14.25 18.44 6.60
N GLU A 115 13.87 17.86 5.44
CA GLU A 115 12.61 18.14 4.75
C GLU A 115 11.36 17.61 5.49
N VAL A 116 11.48 16.46 6.18
CA VAL A 116 10.36 15.87 6.92
C VAL A 116 10.23 16.37 8.36
N THR A 117 11.31 16.90 8.94
CA THR A 117 11.31 17.47 10.30
C THR A 117 10.91 18.95 10.33
N GLY A 118 11.10 19.68 9.22
CA GLY A 118 10.54 21.02 9.00
C GLY A 118 9.07 21.06 8.60
#